data_AF-A0A945GQY6-F1
#
_entry.id   AF-A0A945GQY6-F1
#
_cell.length_a   1.000
_cell.length_b   1.000
_cell.length_c   1.000
_cell.angle_alpha   90.00
_cell.angle_beta   90.00
_cell.angle_gamma   90.00
#
_symmetry.space_group_name_H-M   'P 1'
#
loop_
_entity.id
_entity.type
_entity.pdbx_description
1 polymer ?
#
loop_
_entity_poly.entity_id
_entity_poly.type
_entity_poly.pdbx_seq_one_letter_code
_entity_poly.pdbx_strand_id
1 'polypeptide(L)'
;MADILSQDKIDDLLSATEGTNKGKGEQAQQRIITSYDFKHPARVNKDQLRTLENLHDNFARLLSSTFSGAMKAVVDVDTAFVDQTTYAEFIMSLSNPNCAYQFTLGPTSGQAIIDIALPVVYSFVDRIFGGKGSSQGLEARQLTPIEIGEINTIVKKVIEDLEATWSPILPVNIHDIELETNPEFMQITAASEIVILLAFEVNSTNASG
;
A
#
# COMPACT_ATOMS: atom_id res chain seq x y z
N MET A 1 -46.09 -45.99 -51.79
CA MET A 1 -46.65 -45.33 -50.59
C MET A 1 -45.68 -44.23 -50.22
N ALA A 2 -46.02 -42.98 -50.57
CA ALA A 2 -45.21 -41.82 -50.25
C ALA A 2 -45.66 -41.33 -48.86
N ASP A 3 -44.71 -41.30 -47.94
CA ASP A 3 -44.91 -40.82 -46.58
C ASP A 3 -45.14 -39.31 -46.66
N ILE A 4 -46.40 -38.88 -46.55
CA ILE A 4 -46.79 -37.49 -46.62
C ILE A 4 -46.37 -36.86 -45.29
N LEU A 5 -45.25 -36.14 -45.31
CA LEU A 5 -44.79 -35.36 -44.16
C LEU A 5 -45.89 -34.36 -43.77
N SER A 6 -46.26 -34.36 -42.49
CA SER A 6 -47.21 -33.42 -41.91
C SER A 6 -46.65 -32.00 -41.90
N GLN A 7 -47.56 -31.02 -42.01
CA GLN A 7 -47.26 -29.58 -42.04
C GLN A 7 -46.35 -29.12 -40.88
N ASP A 8 -46.43 -29.76 -39.71
CA ASP A 8 -45.59 -29.46 -38.54
C ASP A 8 -44.09 -29.69 -38.81
N LYS A 9 -43.72 -30.70 -39.60
CA LYS A 9 -42.31 -30.94 -39.98
C LYS A 9 -41.79 -29.94 -41.01
N ILE A 10 -42.69 -29.33 -41.78
CA ILE A 10 -42.34 -28.27 -42.74
C ILE A 10 -42.05 -26.98 -41.97
N ASP A 11 -42.83 -26.68 -40.93
CA ASP A 11 -42.61 -25.50 -40.08
C ASP A 11 -41.35 -25.61 -39.20
N ASP A 12 -41.01 -26.81 -38.73
CA ASP A 12 -39.72 -27.07 -38.05
C ASP A 12 -38.51 -26.88 -38.98
N LEU A 13 -38.64 -27.24 -40.27
CA LEU A 13 -37.58 -26.98 -41.25
C LEU A 13 -37.55 -25.53 -41.72
N LEU A 14 -38.69 -24.84 -41.82
CA LEU A 14 -38.76 -23.44 -42.21
C LEU A 14 -38.14 -22.55 -41.13
N SER A 15 -38.46 -22.79 -39.85
CA SER A 15 -37.87 -22.08 -38.71
C SER A 15 -36.36 -22.32 -38.58
N ALA A 16 -35.87 -23.51 -38.96
CA ALA A 16 -34.43 -23.80 -39.03
C ALA A 16 -33.72 -23.08 -40.18
N THR A 17 -34.43 -22.65 -41.23
CA THR A 17 -33.86 -21.97 -42.42
C THR A 17 -33.97 -20.45 -42.37
N GLU A 18 -34.99 -19.90 -41.71
CA GLU A 18 -35.15 -18.45 -41.49
C GLU A 18 -34.22 -17.89 -40.39
N GLY A 19 -33.50 -18.76 -39.68
CA GLY A 19 -32.45 -18.38 -38.72
C GLY A 19 -31.12 -17.92 -39.35
N THR A 20 -31.03 -17.80 -40.66
CA THR A 20 -29.77 -17.50 -41.37
C THR A 20 -29.56 -16.01 -41.62
N ASN A 21 -29.62 -15.18 -40.57
CA ASN A 21 -28.86 -13.93 -40.53
C ASN A 21 -28.69 -13.34 -39.12
N LYS A 22 -28.29 -14.18 -38.15
CA LYS A 22 -27.45 -13.65 -37.08
C LYS A 22 -26.03 -13.76 -37.58
N GLY A 23 -25.54 -12.67 -38.18
CA GLY A 23 -24.10 -12.47 -38.33
C GLY A 23 -23.44 -12.89 -37.02
N LYS A 24 -22.35 -13.65 -37.12
CA LYS A 24 -21.43 -13.84 -36.02
C LYS A 24 -20.97 -12.44 -35.60
N GLY A 25 -21.75 -11.78 -34.75
CA GLY A 25 -21.28 -10.71 -33.93
C GLY A 25 -20.19 -11.37 -33.12
N GLU A 26 -18.95 -11.10 -33.49
CA GLU A 26 -17.83 -11.16 -32.57
C GLU A 26 -18.40 -10.72 -31.24
N GLN A 27 -18.41 -11.63 -30.26
CA GLN A 27 -18.64 -11.23 -28.89
C GLN A 27 -17.64 -10.12 -28.66
N ALA A 28 -18.12 -8.89 -28.69
CA ALA A 28 -17.33 -7.73 -28.39
C ALA A 28 -16.88 -8.01 -26.96
N GLN A 29 -15.66 -8.53 -26.82
CA GLN A 29 -14.93 -8.51 -25.57
C GLN A 29 -15.21 -7.12 -25.05
N GLN A 30 -15.96 -7.01 -23.95
CA GLN A 30 -16.24 -5.74 -23.34
C GLN A 30 -14.87 -5.12 -23.12
N ARG A 31 -14.46 -4.24 -24.03
CA ARG A 31 -13.20 -3.54 -23.90
C ARG A 31 -13.41 -2.78 -22.61
N ILE A 32 -12.70 -3.20 -21.58
CA ILE A 32 -12.65 -2.48 -20.32
C ILE A 32 -11.92 -1.19 -20.68
N ILE A 33 -12.68 -0.21 -21.14
CA ILE A 33 -12.19 1.13 -21.45
C ILE A 33 -11.88 1.74 -20.10
N THR A 34 -10.63 1.58 -19.68
CA THR A 34 -10.12 2.29 -18.51
C THR A 34 -9.86 3.72 -18.97
N SER A 35 -10.53 4.70 -18.35
CA SER A 35 -10.23 6.11 -18.57
C SER A 35 -8.78 6.37 -18.18
N TYR A 36 -7.94 6.67 -19.17
CA TYR A 36 -6.54 7.00 -18.95
C TYR A 36 -6.41 8.53 -18.82
N ASP A 37 -5.97 9.00 -17.65
CA ASP A 37 -5.70 10.42 -17.45
C ASP A 37 -4.37 10.79 -18.13
N PHE A 38 -4.44 11.41 -19.31
CA PHE A 38 -3.26 11.88 -20.05
C PHE A 38 -2.54 13.04 -19.36
N LYS A 39 -3.16 13.71 -18.36
CA LYS A 39 -2.51 14.79 -17.61
C LYS A 39 -1.57 14.25 -16.54
N HIS A 40 -1.84 13.04 -16.02
CA HIS A 40 -1.00 12.32 -15.07
C HIS A 40 -0.73 10.92 -15.62
N PRO A 41 0.16 10.75 -16.61
CA PRO A 41 0.48 9.43 -17.11
C PRO A 41 0.98 8.56 -15.94
N ALA A 42 0.28 7.47 -15.65
CA ALA A 42 0.71 6.50 -14.65
C ALA A 42 2.10 6.00 -15.05
N ARG A 43 3.14 6.48 -14.36
CA ARG A 43 4.53 6.16 -14.69
C ARG A 43 4.84 4.70 -14.40
N VAL A 44 4.10 4.07 -13.49
CA VAL A 44 4.27 2.68 -13.07
C VAL A 44 3.12 1.82 -13.59
N ASN A 45 3.45 0.68 -14.21
CA ASN A 45 2.47 -0.26 -14.74
C ASN A 45 1.69 -0.96 -13.61
N LYS A 46 0.42 -1.29 -13.83
CA LYS A 46 -0.43 -2.01 -12.86
C LYS A 46 0.19 -3.33 -12.39
N ASP A 47 0.88 -4.05 -13.28
CA ASP A 47 1.56 -5.30 -12.93
C ASP A 47 2.72 -5.06 -11.95
N GLN A 48 3.40 -3.91 -12.06
CA GLN A 48 4.47 -3.53 -11.14
C GLN A 48 3.92 -3.16 -9.77
N LEU A 49 2.79 -2.43 -9.71
CA LEU A 49 2.10 -2.16 -8.45
C LEU A 49 1.69 -3.44 -7.73
N ARG A 50 1.11 -4.41 -8.46
CA ARG A 50 0.75 -5.71 -7.88
C ARG A 50 1.96 -6.50 -7.38
N THR A 51 3.10 -6.34 -8.05
CA THR A 51 4.36 -6.95 -7.60
C THR A 51 4.85 -6.30 -6.30
N LEU A 52 4.74 -4.97 -6.20
CA LEU A 52 5.06 -4.24 -4.98
C LEU A 52 4.13 -4.59 -3.82
N GLU A 53 2.83 -4.73 -4.07
CA GLU A 53 1.85 -5.18 -3.09
C GLU A 53 2.24 -6.56 -2.51
N ASN A 54 2.46 -7.56 -3.36
CA ASN A 54 2.89 -8.89 -2.91
C ASN A 54 4.23 -8.88 -2.15
N LEU A 55 5.15 -8.00 -2.55
CA LEU A 55 6.44 -7.83 -1.87
C LEU A 55 6.21 -7.27 -0.45
N HIS A 56 5.37 -6.24 -0.34
CA HIS A 56 5.11 -5.55 0.92
C HIS A 56 4.14 -6.31 1.85
N ASP A 57 3.39 -7.30 1.35
CA ASP A 57 2.70 -8.26 2.21
C ASP A 57 3.67 -9.07 3.08
N ASN A 58 4.86 -9.38 2.56
CA ASN A 58 5.91 -10.00 3.36
C ASN A 58 6.48 -9.01 4.38
N PHE A 59 6.68 -7.75 3.98
CA PHE A 59 7.10 -6.69 4.89
C PHE A 59 6.10 -6.50 6.03
N ALA A 60 4.79 -6.48 5.75
CA ALA A 60 3.75 -6.37 6.77
C ALA A 60 3.83 -7.50 7.83
N ARG A 61 4.12 -8.73 7.40
CA ARG A 61 4.33 -9.87 8.32
C ARG A 61 5.55 -9.69 9.21
N LEU A 62 6.67 -9.21 8.65
CA LEU A 62 7.87 -8.90 9.42
C LEU A 62 7.61 -7.76 10.41
N LEU A 63 6.92 -6.71 9.94
CA LEU A 63 6.54 -5.55 10.75
C LEU A 63 5.65 -5.96 11.92
N SER A 64 4.64 -6.81 11.70
CA SER A 64 3.79 -7.38 12.74
C SER A 64 4.61 -8.12 13.80
N SER A 65 5.60 -8.92 13.41
CA SER A 65 6.51 -9.60 14.33
C SER A 65 7.36 -8.60 15.13
N THR A 66 7.95 -7.62 14.46
CA THR A 66 8.79 -6.58 15.08
C THR A 66 7.99 -5.72 16.07
N PHE A 67 6.79 -5.29 15.69
CA PHE A 67 5.89 -4.51 16.52
C PHE A 67 5.34 -5.32 17.68
N SER A 68 4.98 -6.58 17.46
CA SER A 68 4.56 -7.49 18.54
C SER A 68 5.68 -7.71 19.56
N GLY A 69 6.92 -7.85 19.10
CA GLY A 69 8.10 -7.95 19.96
C GLY A 69 8.35 -6.69 20.78
N ALA A 70 8.21 -5.51 20.15
CA ALA A 70 8.37 -4.22 20.82
C ALA A 70 7.25 -3.95 21.85
N MET A 71 6.00 -4.22 21.49
CA MET A 71 4.85 -4.05 22.39
C MET A 71 4.71 -5.17 23.43
N LYS A 72 5.37 -6.33 23.28
CA LYS A 72 5.10 -7.53 24.09
C LYS A 72 3.59 -7.84 24.14
N ALA A 73 2.92 -7.69 23.01
CA ALA A 73 1.49 -7.88 22.78
C ALA A 73 1.28 -8.28 21.32
N VAL A 74 0.13 -8.84 20.98
CA VAL A 74 -0.19 -9.18 19.58
C VAL A 74 -0.50 -7.89 18.83
N VAL A 75 0.21 -7.67 17.73
CA VAL A 75 0.01 -6.55 16.81
C VAL A 75 -0.14 -7.12 15.41
N ASP A 76 -1.31 -6.91 14.83
CA ASP A 76 -1.61 -7.31 13.46
C ASP A 76 -1.29 -6.13 12.54
N VAL A 77 -0.59 -6.42 11.44
CA VAL A 77 -0.24 -5.43 10.43
C VAL A 77 -0.63 -5.99 9.07
N ASP A 78 -1.49 -5.27 8.37
CA ASP A 78 -2.00 -5.63 7.05
C ASP A 78 -1.67 -4.53 6.03
N THR A 79 -1.41 -4.93 4.79
CA THR A 79 -1.26 -3.99 3.68
C THR A 79 -2.64 -3.42 3.34
N ALA A 80 -2.84 -2.12 3.52
CA ALA A 80 -4.11 -1.46 3.25
C ALA A 80 -4.29 -1.20 1.74
N PHE A 81 -3.33 -0.53 1.11
CA PHE A 81 -3.33 -0.31 -0.33
C PHE A 81 -1.95 0.09 -0.85
N VAL A 82 -1.77 -0.07 -2.17
CA VAL A 82 -0.63 0.46 -2.93
C VAL A 82 -1.16 1.37 -4.03
N ASP A 83 -0.81 2.66 -3.99
CA ASP A 83 -1.29 3.64 -4.97
C ASP A 83 -0.17 4.58 -5.46
N GLN A 84 -0.46 5.36 -6.49
CA GLN A 84 0.41 6.41 -7.01
C GLN A 84 -0.22 7.78 -6.73
N THR A 85 0.54 8.69 -6.14
CA THR A 85 0.10 10.05 -5.85
C THR A 85 1.21 11.04 -6.17
N THR A 86 0.90 12.33 -6.23
CA THR A 86 1.94 13.36 -6.33
C THR A 86 2.62 13.54 -4.97
N TYR A 87 3.90 13.91 -4.99
CA TYR A 87 4.63 14.18 -3.75
C TYR A 87 3.96 15.28 -2.90
N ALA A 88 3.38 16.29 -3.55
CA ALA A 88 2.62 17.33 -2.88
C ALA A 88 1.42 16.78 -2.09
N GLU A 89 0.63 15.89 -2.71
CA GLU A 89 -0.53 15.26 -2.06
C GLU A 89 -0.10 14.37 -0.89
N PHE A 90 1.01 13.63 -1.03
CA PHE A 90 1.59 12.85 0.06
C PHE A 90 1.98 13.73 1.26
N ILE A 91 2.74 14.80 1.05
CA ILE A 91 3.14 15.69 2.16
C ILE A 91 1.94 16.36 2.82
N MET A 92 0.90 16.70 2.05
CA MET A 92 -0.34 17.26 2.57
C MET A 92 -1.20 16.27 3.36
N SER A 93 -1.02 14.96 3.19
CA SER A 93 -1.75 13.93 3.94
C SER A 93 -1.16 13.65 5.31
N LEU A 94 0.11 14.04 5.53
CA LEU A 94 0.80 13.86 6.81
C LEU A 94 0.26 14.81 7.87
N SER A 95 0.17 14.31 9.10
CA SER A 95 -0.18 15.13 10.27
C SER A 95 0.95 16.10 10.62
N ASN A 96 0.61 17.21 11.28
CA ASN A 96 1.61 18.11 11.87
C ASN A 96 1.27 18.34 13.35
N PRO A 97 2.05 17.81 14.30
CA PRO A 97 3.33 17.09 14.12
C PRO A 97 3.18 15.67 13.56
N ASN A 98 4.26 15.13 12.98
CA ASN A 98 4.37 13.72 12.58
C ASN A 98 5.63 13.04 13.18
N CYS A 99 5.76 11.74 12.89
CA CYS A 99 6.95 10.95 13.16
C CYS A 99 7.32 10.23 11.86
N ALA A 100 8.00 10.97 10.99
CA ALA A 100 8.43 10.48 9.70
C ALA A 100 9.95 10.34 9.65
N TYR A 101 10.44 9.30 8.99
CA TYR A 101 11.86 9.10 8.76
C TYR A 101 12.13 9.13 7.27
N GLN A 102 13.06 9.98 6.87
CA GLN A 102 13.62 9.96 5.51
C GLN A 102 14.90 9.13 5.51
N PHE A 103 15.13 8.39 4.44
CA PHE A 103 16.33 7.58 4.27
C PHE A 103 16.66 7.35 2.80
N THR A 104 17.92 6.98 2.55
CA THR A 104 18.42 6.70 1.19
C THR A 104 18.58 5.21 0.97
N LEU A 105 18.08 4.72 -0.17
CA LEU A 105 18.22 3.35 -0.66
C LEU A 105 19.44 3.25 -1.57
N GLY A 106 20.50 2.62 -1.10
CA GLY A 106 21.64 2.19 -1.92
C GLY A 106 21.37 0.84 -2.60
N PRO A 107 21.86 0.58 -3.82
CA PRO A 107 22.73 1.43 -4.65
C PRO A 107 21.97 2.42 -5.56
N THR A 108 20.65 2.45 -5.51
CA THR A 108 19.81 3.22 -6.46
C THR A 108 19.78 4.73 -6.19
N SER A 109 20.44 5.20 -5.13
CA SER A 109 20.42 6.61 -4.67
C SER A 109 19.01 7.19 -4.57
N GLY A 110 18.00 6.32 -4.40
CA GLY A 110 16.62 6.72 -4.23
C GLY A 110 16.37 7.14 -2.80
N GLN A 111 15.55 8.16 -2.59
CA GLN A 111 15.11 8.56 -1.26
C GLN A 111 13.69 8.03 -1.01
N ALA A 112 13.42 7.62 0.22
CA ALA A 112 12.10 7.21 0.66
C ALA A 112 11.79 7.79 2.04
N ILE A 113 10.49 7.80 2.37
CA ILE A 113 9.96 8.25 3.64
C ILE A 113 9.12 7.13 4.22
N ILE A 114 9.29 6.87 5.52
CA ILE A 114 8.37 6.05 6.30
C ILE A 114 7.74 6.94 7.38
N ASP A 115 6.43 7.07 7.36
CA ASP A 115 5.67 7.78 8.38
C ASP A 115 4.98 6.79 9.32
N ILE A 116 5.06 7.04 10.62
CA ILE A 116 4.37 6.25 11.63
C ILE A 116 3.37 7.15 12.33
N ALA A 117 2.09 6.78 12.25
CA ALA A 117 1.02 7.53 12.89
C ALA A 117 1.29 7.70 14.40
N LEU A 118 1.16 8.94 14.90
CA LEU A 118 1.42 9.27 16.30
C LEU A 118 0.67 8.40 17.32
N PRO A 119 -0.60 7.98 17.10
CA PRO A 119 -1.27 7.05 18.01
C PRO A 119 -0.52 5.73 18.17
N VAL A 120 0.07 5.21 17.10
CA VAL A 120 0.89 3.99 17.14
C VAL A 120 2.20 4.27 17.89
N VAL A 121 2.86 5.39 17.60
CA VAL A 121 4.08 5.80 18.31
C VAL A 121 3.87 5.94 19.82
N TYR A 122 2.79 6.61 20.24
CA TYR A 122 2.45 6.75 21.66
C TYR A 122 2.17 5.42 22.33
N SER A 123 1.54 4.48 21.61
CA SER A 123 1.30 3.14 22.14
C SER A 123 2.61 2.40 22.43
N PHE A 124 3.62 2.54 21.55
CA PHE A 124 4.96 2.01 21.79
C PHE A 124 5.63 2.66 22.99
N VAL A 125 5.63 4.00 23.02
CA VAL A 125 6.21 4.78 24.12
C VAL A 125 5.60 4.36 25.46
N ASP A 126 4.28 4.38 25.59
CA ASP A 126 3.58 4.00 26.83
C ASP A 126 3.97 2.59 27.25
N ARG A 127 4.04 1.65 26.30
CA ARG A 127 4.39 0.26 26.59
C ARG A 127 5.84 0.08 27.03
N ILE A 128 6.79 0.82 26.43
CA ILE A 128 8.21 0.77 26.79
C ILE A 128 8.43 1.33 28.20
N PHE A 129 7.70 2.38 28.56
CA PHE A 129 7.75 2.97 29.92
C PHE A 129 6.90 2.21 30.96
N GLY A 130 6.34 1.04 30.61
CA GLY A 130 5.64 0.14 31.53
C GLY A 130 4.12 0.35 31.64
N GLY A 131 3.55 1.15 30.75
CA GLY A 131 2.12 1.35 30.62
C GLY A 131 1.37 0.23 29.89
N LYS A 132 0.12 0.50 29.53
CA LYS A 132 -0.79 -0.48 28.91
C LYS A 132 -0.69 -0.49 27.38
N GLY A 133 0.03 0.45 26.78
CA GLY A 133 0.10 0.68 25.34
C GLY A 133 -1.13 1.43 24.82
N SER A 134 -1.69 2.34 25.62
CA SER A 134 -2.88 3.12 25.23
C SER A 134 -2.47 4.47 24.65
N SER A 135 -3.01 4.81 23.48
CA SER A 135 -2.91 6.14 22.89
C SER A 135 -4.15 7.00 23.15
N GLN A 136 -5.15 6.48 23.87
CA GLN A 136 -6.42 7.16 24.10
C GLN A 136 -6.25 8.42 24.96
N GLY A 137 -6.82 9.54 24.48
CA GLY A 137 -6.85 10.81 25.19
C GLY A 137 -5.57 11.65 25.09
N LEU A 138 -4.59 11.21 24.30
CA LEU A 138 -3.41 12.01 23.97
C LEU A 138 -3.69 12.88 22.75
N GLU A 139 -3.50 14.19 22.90
CA GLU A 139 -3.47 15.10 21.76
C GLU A 139 -2.18 14.91 20.95
N ALA A 140 -2.24 15.27 19.66
CA ALA A 140 -1.05 15.29 18.81
C ALA A 140 -0.05 16.30 19.39
N ARG A 141 1.12 15.81 19.81
CA ARG A 141 2.22 16.58 20.40
C ARG A 141 3.53 16.05 19.86
N GLN A 142 4.57 16.88 19.98
CA GLN A 142 5.92 16.44 19.65
C GLN A 142 6.41 15.42 20.69
N LEU A 143 7.18 14.44 20.19
CA LEU A 143 7.88 13.47 21.00
C LEU A 143 9.05 14.14 21.72
N THR A 144 9.28 13.74 22.96
CA THR A 144 10.45 14.17 23.73
C THR A 144 11.72 13.46 23.21
N PRO A 145 12.92 14.00 23.49
CA PRO A 145 14.17 13.36 23.07
C PRO A 145 14.34 11.92 23.56
N ILE A 146 13.81 11.60 24.75
CA ILE A 146 13.86 10.25 25.31
C ILE A 146 12.93 9.31 24.52
N GLU A 147 11.71 9.75 24.23
CA GLU A 147 10.75 9.01 23.41
C GLU A 147 11.31 8.75 22.00
N ILE A 148 11.92 9.76 21.39
CA ILE A 148 12.61 9.64 20.09
C ILE A 148 13.71 8.57 20.13
N GLY A 149 14.50 8.52 21.21
CA GLY A 149 15.57 7.52 21.38
C GLY A 149 15.04 6.09 21.35
N GLU A 150 13.91 5.83 22.02
CA GLU A 150 13.27 4.51 22.03
C GLU A 150 12.66 4.16 20.67
N ILE A 151 11.98 5.11 20.03
CA ILE A 151 11.39 4.90 18.70
C ILE A 151 12.45 4.65 17.63
N ASN A 152 13.60 5.33 17.69
CA ASN A 152 14.73 5.09 16.80
C ASN A 152 15.22 3.63 16.87
N THR A 153 15.11 2.97 18.03
CA THR A 153 15.50 1.57 18.18
C THR A 153 14.51 0.63 17.48
N ILE A 154 13.23 0.97 17.49
CA ILE A 154 12.21 0.23 16.74
C ILE A 154 12.40 0.45 15.25
N VAL A 155 12.57 1.71 14.82
CA VAL A 155 12.72 2.08 13.41
C VAL A 155 13.91 1.40 12.77
N LYS A 156 15.03 1.23 13.48
CA LYS A 156 16.16 0.43 12.97
C LYS A 156 15.76 -0.99 12.57
N LYS A 157 14.94 -1.67 13.38
CA LYS A 157 14.44 -3.01 13.05
C LYS A 157 13.47 -2.97 11.86
N VAL A 158 12.63 -1.94 11.79
CA VAL A 158 11.75 -1.73 10.64
C VAL A 158 12.55 -1.56 9.34
N ILE A 159 13.67 -0.85 9.39
CA ILE A 159 14.59 -0.71 8.26
C ILE A 159 15.25 -2.05 7.90
N GLU A 160 15.71 -2.83 8.89
CA GLU A 160 16.24 -4.18 8.66
C GLU A 160 15.20 -5.11 8.00
N ASP A 161 13.94 -5.04 8.45
CA ASP A 161 12.82 -5.78 7.85
C ASP A 161 12.55 -5.34 6.40
N LEU A 162 12.69 -4.04 6.11
CA LEU A 162 12.55 -3.49 4.76
C LEU A 162 13.68 -3.97 3.84
N GLU A 163 14.93 -3.92 4.30
CA GLU A 163 16.08 -4.47 3.56
C GLU A 163 15.91 -5.98 3.28
N ALA A 164 15.48 -6.75 4.28
CA ALA A 164 15.21 -8.18 4.14
C ALA A 164 14.10 -8.46 3.13
N THR A 165 13.07 -7.62 3.10
CA THR A 165 11.96 -7.72 2.14
C THR A 165 12.45 -7.48 0.71
N TRP A 166 13.30 -6.48 0.49
CA TRP A 166 13.82 -6.15 -0.85
C TRP A 166 14.92 -7.08 -1.35
N SER A 167 15.65 -7.73 -0.45
CA SER A 167 16.79 -8.62 -0.71
C SER A 167 16.60 -9.61 -1.89
N PRO A 168 15.45 -10.29 -2.07
CA PRO A 168 15.25 -11.23 -3.18
C PRO A 168 15.23 -10.58 -4.57
N ILE A 169 14.92 -9.28 -4.67
CA ILE A 169 14.84 -8.53 -5.92
C ILE A 169 16.12 -7.71 -6.12
N LEU A 170 16.49 -6.95 -5.11
CA LEU A 170 17.67 -6.10 -5.09
C LEU A 170 18.20 -6.05 -3.65
N PRO A 171 19.47 -6.41 -3.40
CA PRO A 171 20.07 -6.19 -2.09
C PRO A 171 20.22 -4.68 -1.87
N VAL A 172 19.26 -4.11 -1.15
CA VAL A 172 19.25 -2.70 -0.79
C VAL A 172 20.02 -2.52 0.51
N ASN A 173 20.80 -1.43 0.58
CA ASN A 173 21.39 -0.96 1.82
C ASN A 173 20.82 0.43 2.14
N ILE A 174 20.13 0.54 3.26
CA ILE A 174 19.51 1.77 3.72
C ILE A 174 20.46 2.50 4.65
N HIS A 175 20.69 3.78 4.36
CA HIS A 175 21.53 4.66 5.16
C HIS A 175 20.94 6.08 5.23
N ASP A 176 21.59 6.96 5.99
CA ASP A 176 21.17 8.35 6.23
C ASP A 176 19.72 8.46 6.74
N ILE A 177 19.41 7.68 7.78
CA ILE A 177 18.08 7.65 8.41
C ILE A 177 17.95 8.88 9.33
N GLU A 178 17.09 9.80 8.96
CA GLU A 178 16.85 11.05 9.69
C GLU A 178 15.38 11.17 10.09
N LEU A 179 15.13 11.56 11.35
CA LEU A 179 13.80 11.84 11.87
C LEU A 179 13.39 13.26 11.48
N GLU A 180 12.22 13.39 10.87
CA GLU A 180 11.54 14.64 10.62
C GLU A 180 10.19 14.68 11.33
N THR A 181 9.95 15.77 12.07
CA THR A 181 8.72 15.98 12.84
C THR A 181 7.75 16.97 12.19
N ASN A 182 8.21 17.67 11.15
CA ASN A 182 7.41 18.59 10.37
C ASN A 182 7.44 18.17 8.89
N PRO A 183 6.28 17.81 8.29
CA PRO A 183 6.18 17.47 6.87
C PRO A 183 6.81 18.49 5.92
N GLU A 184 6.78 19.78 6.25
CA GLU A 184 7.26 20.85 5.37
C GLU A 184 8.78 20.81 5.11
N PHE A 185 9.57 20.17 5.99
CA PHE A 185 11.01 20.04 5.84
C PHE A 185 11.43 18.77 5.07
N MET A 186 10.52 17.82 4.88
CA MET A 186 10.76 16.65 4.04
C MET A 186 10.63 17.07 2.58
N GLN A 187 11.74 17.45 1.94
CA GLN A 187 11.78 17.83 0.52
C GLN A 187 12.77 16.96 -0.25
N ILE A 188 12.44 15.66 -0.35
CA ILE A 188 13.29 14.68 -1.05
C ILE A 188 13.19 14.78 -2.58
N THR A 189 12.10 15.35 -3.11
CA THR A 189 11.86 15.48 -4.54
C THR A 189 10.96 16.68 -4.86
N ALA A 190 10.77 16.96 -6.15
CA ALA A 190 9.88 18.04 -6.58
C ALA A 190 8.41 17.69 -6.30
N ALA A 191 7.62 18.70 -5.91
CA ALA A 191 6.20 18.57 -5.56
C ALA A 191 5.33 17.89 -6.64
N SER A 192 5.70 18.04 -7.91
CA SER A 192 4.98 17.46 -9.06
C SER A 192 5.42 16.04 -9.42
N GLU A 193 6.43 15.48 -8.76
CA GLU A 193 6.88 14.11 -9.04
C GLU A 193 5.86 13.10 -8.51
N ILE A 194 5.71 12.00 -9.25
CA ILE A 194 4.82 10.90 -8.88
C ILE A 194 5.59 9.96 -7.95
N VAL A 195 5.00 9.66 -6.80
CA VAL A 195 5.53 8.73 -5.80
C VAL A 195 4.59 7.54 -5.62
N ILE A 196 5.14 6.42 -5.17
CA ILE A 196 4.37 5.23 -4.80
C ILE A 196 4.08 5.31 -3.30
N LEU A 197 2.80 5.26 -2.95
CA LEU A 197 2.32 5.24 -1.58
C LEU A 197 1.95 3.81 -1.19
N LEU A 198 2.56 3.34 -0.10
CA LEU A 198 2.26 2.06 0.53
C LEU A 198 1.65 2.36 1.90
N ALA A 199 0.39 1.98 2.09
CA ALA A 199 -0.31 2.16 3.35
C ALA A 199 -0.42 0.81 4.08
N PHE A 200 -0.13 0.82 5.37
CA PHE A 200 -0.26 -0.33 6.25
C PHE A 200 -1.21 0.02 7.38
N GLU A 201 -2.11 -0.89 7.72
CA GLU A 201 -2.99 -0.76 8.87
C GLU A 201 -2.39 -1.52 10.05
N VAL A 202 -2.15 -0.83 11.15
CA VAL A 202 -1.58 -1.39 12.38
C VAL A 202 -2.68 -1.49 13.41
N ASN A 203 -3.03 -2.72 13.76
CA ASN A 203 -4.08 -3.03 14.72
C ASN A 203 -3.51 -3.70 15.98
N SER A 204 -3.72 -3.07 17.12
CA SER A 204 -3.40 -3.57 18.45
C SER A 204 -4.62 -3.46 19.34
N THR A 205 -4.67 -4.24 20.42
CA THR A 205 -5.79 -4.25 21.37
C THR A 205 -6.14 -2.85 21.91
N ASN A 206 -5.16 -1.95 22.00
CA ASN A 206 -5.31 -0.63 22.62
C ASN A 206 -4.97 0.56 21.68
N ALA A 207 -4.56 0.30 20.44
CA ALA A 207 -4.19 1.33 19.47
C ALA A 207 -4.40 0.81 18.04
N SER A 208 -4.96 1.66 17.18
CA SER A 208 -5.08 1.43 15.75
C SER A 208 -4.54 2.65 15.00
N GLY A 209 -3.89 2.45 13.87
CA GLY A 209 -3.42 3.56 13.03
C GLY A 209 -2.68 3.11 11.79
#